data_AF-A0A524JHA9-F1
#
_entry.id   AF-A0A524JHA9-F1
#
_cell.length_a   1.000
_cell.length_b   1.000
_cell.length_c   1.000
_cell.angle_alpha   90.00
_cell.angle_beta   90.00
_cell.angle_gamma   90.00
#
_symmetry.space_group_name_H-M   'P 1'
#
loop_
_entity.id
_entity.type
_entity.pdbx_description
1 polymer ?
#
loop_
_entity_poly.entity_id
_entity_poly.type
_entity_poly.pdbx_seq_one_letter_code
_entity_poly.pdbx_strand_id
1 'polypeptide(L)'
;MLKFFPNLSPAENLAMDTIQELTFGLLPSTIAIILLGIWETAVGLLLILNIAKRTSLQLAILHMLLTFTPMLFFPERVFSVGMVSLTLLGQYIIKNIVFLSALVMMYLDAKDTGMPRTEKTA
;
A
#
# COMPACT_ATOMS: atom_id res chain seq x y z
N MET A 1 10.44 6.72 3.84
CA MET A 1 11.49 7.19 4.79
C MET A 1 12.13 6.05 5.57
N LEU A 2 11.40 5.23 6.33
CA LEU A 2 12.00 4.12 7.12
C LEU A 2 12.74 3.07 6.28
N LYS A 3 12.30 2.82 5.04
CA LYS A 3 12.94 1.90 4.10
C LYS A 3 14.35 2.30 3.63
N PHE A 4 14.78 3.54 3.90
CA PHE A 4 16.14 3.99 3.58
C PHE A 4 17.14 3.69 4.72
N PHE A 5 16.65 3.20 5.86
CA PHE A 5 17.46 2.89 7.03
C PHE A 5 17.34 1.39 7.36
N PRO A 6 18.39 0.59 7.12
CA PRO A 6 18.32 -0.86 7.26
C PRO A 6 18.11 -1.29 8.72
N ASN A 7 17.34 -2.37 8.92
CA ASN A 7 17.04 -3.03 10.21
C ASN A 7 16.15 -2.24 11.18
N LEU A 8 15.46 -1.19 10.74
CA LEU A 8 14.60 -0.39 11.64
C LEU A 8 13.12 -0.80 11.62
N SER A 9 12.68 -1.66 10.68
CA SER A 9 11.28 -2.05 10.55
C SER A 9 11.06 -3.54 10.79
N PRO A 10 10.19 -3.94 11.74
CA PRO A 10 9.80 -5.33 11.93
C PRO A 10 9.18 -5.98 10.67
N ALA A 11 8.64 -5.16 9.76
CA ALA A 11 8.01 -5.59 8.52
C ALA A 11 8.97 -5.58 7.31
N GLU A 12 10.23 -5.21 7.50
CA GLU A 12 11.23 -5.11 6.42
C GLU A 12 11.46 -6.47 5.75
N ASN A 13 11.74 -7.50 6.57
CA ASN A 13 11.95 -8.86 6.08
C ASN A 13 10.70 -9.42 5.36
N LEU A 14 9.50 -9.09 5.85
CA LEU A 14 8.28 -9.52 5.17
C LEU A 14 8.13 -8.86 3.80
N ALA A 15 8.43 -7.56 3.70
CA ALA A 15 8.37 -6.85 2.43
C ALA A 15 9.41 -7.39 1.43
N MET A 16 10.63 -7.70 1.90
CA MET A 16 11.65 -8.37 1.09
C MET A 16 11.15 -9.70 0.54
N ASP A 17 10.68 -10.59 1.42
CA ASP A 17 10.21 -11.94 1.05
C ASP A 17 9.04 -11.84 0.06
N THR A 18 8.11 -10.92 0.29
CA THR A 18 6.94 -10.72 -0.58
C THR A 18 7.32 -10.22 -1.96
N ILE A 19 8.25 -9.27 -2.07
CA ILE A 19 8.69 -8.78 -3.38
C ILE A 19 9.49 -9.86 -4.10
N GLN A 20 10.28 -10.65 -3.38
CA GLN A 20 11.00 -11.78 -3.96
C GLN A 20 10.05 -12.80 -4.58
N GLU A 21 8.96 -13.18 -3.89
CA GLU A 21 7.92 -14.04 -4.44
C GLU A 21 7.19 -13.40 -5.63
N LEU A 22 6.80 -12.13 -5.53
CA LEU A 22 6.13 -11.40 -6.61
C LEU A 22 6.99 -11.22 -7.86
N THR A 23 8.32 -11.16 -7.70
CA THR A 23 9.30 -11.00 -8.79
C THR A 23 9.92 -12.31 -9.22
N PHE A 24 9.43 -13.46 -8.72
CA PHE A 24 9.99 -14.80 -8.98
C PHE A 24 11.50 -14.89 -8.71
N GLY A 25 11.99 -14.16 -7.72
CA GLY A 25 13.40 -14.12 -7.33
C GLY A 25 14.32 -13.36 -8.30
N LEU A 26 13.78 -12.70 -9.32
CA LEU A 26 14.58 -11.95 -10.31
C LEU A 26 15.13 -10.64 -9.74
N LEU A 27 14.48 -10.06 -8.73
CA LEU A 27 14.87 -8.79 -8.13
C LEU A 27 15.52 -9.01 -6.75
N PRO A 28 16.76 -8.55 -6.54
CA PRO A 28 17.40 -8.61 -5.22
C PRO A 28 16.64 -7.80 -4.17
N SER A 29 16.44 -8.38 -2.99
CA SER A 29 15.62 -7.81 -1.91
C SER A 29 16.07 -6.42 -1.43
N THR A 30 17.38 -6.13 -1.45
CA THR A 30 17.92 -4.81 -1.13
C THR A 30 17.48 -3.74 -2.13
N ILE A 31 17.48 -4.09 -3.41
CA ILE A 31 17.04 -3.18 -4.49
C ILE A 31 15.52 -2.99 -4.40
N ALA A 32 14.78 -4.08 -4.14
CA ALA A 32 13.34 -4.06 -3.97
C ALA A 32 12.87 -3.05 -2.90
N ILE A 33 13.51 -3.04 -1.73
CA ILE A 33 13.16 -2.12 -0.66
C ILE A 33 13.46 -0.66 -1.00
N ILE A 34 14.60 -0.40 -1.65
CA ILE A 34 14.97 0.95 -2.06
C ILE A 34 13.97 1.47 -3.09
N LEU A 35 13.63 0.66 -4.11
CA LEU A 35 12.62 1.00 -5.11
C LEU A 35 11.25 1.25 -4.48
N LEU A 36 10.86 0.43 -3.51
CA LEU A 36 9.61 0.61 -2.78
C LEU A 36 9.63 1.91 -1.95
N GLY A 37 10.77 2.24 -1.33
CA GLY A 37 10.96 3.50 -0.62
C GLY A 37 10.85 4.72 -1.54
N ILE A 38 11.47 4.66 -2.72
CA ILE A 38 11.38 5.70 -3.76
C ILE A 38 9.92 5.86 -4.22
N TRP A 39 9.23 4.74 -4.49
CA TRP A 39 7.83 4.73 -4.90
C TRP A 39 6.92 5.41 -3.88
N GLU A 40 6.99 4.99 -2.61
CA GLU A 40 6.16 5.56 -1.54
C GLU A 40 6.43 7.05 -1.34
N THR A 41 7.69 7.46 -1.36
CA THR A 41 8.06 8.87 -1.21
C THR A 41 7.61 9.70 -2.41
N ALA A 42 7.72 9.18 -3.64
CA ALA A 42 7.24 9.87 -4.84
C ALA A 42 5.73 10.03 -4.84
N VAL A 43 4.97 8.96 -4.56
CA VAL A 43 3.50 9.01 -4.48
C VAL A 43 3.04 9.96 -3.37
N GLY A 44 3.68 9.89 -2.20
CA GLY A 44 3.40 10.81 -1.09
C GLY A 44 3.66 12.27 -1.45
N LEU A 45 4.78 12.55 -2.12
CA LEU A 45 5.11 13.91 -2.57
C LEU A 45 4.12 14.44 -3.60
N LEU A 46 3.72 13.61 -4.58
CA LEU A 46 2.70 13.98 -5.57
C LEU A 46 1.35 14.30 -4.92
N LEU A 47 0.94 13.53 -3.90
CA LEU A 47 -0.27 13.79 -3.13
C LEU A 47 -0.19 15.09 -2.33
N ILE A 48 0.94 15.36 -1.66
CA ILE A 48 1.15 16.59 -0.87
C ILE A 48 1.15 17.83 -1.78
N LEU A 49 1.84 17.76 -2.92
CA LEU A 49 1.91 18.85 -3.89
C LEU A 49 0.63 18.98 -4.73
N ASN A 50 -0.34 18.08 -4.56
CA ASN A 50 -1.58 18.00 -5.31
C ASN A 50 -1.37 17.90 -6.85
N ILE A 51 -0.22 17.37 -7.28
CA ILE A 51 0.14 17.19 -8.68
C ILE A 51 -0.43 15.86 -9.15
N ALA A 52 -1.12 15.87 -10.30
CA ALA A 52 -1.76 14.69 -10.88
C ALA A 52 -2.57 13.88 -9.86
N LYS A 53 -3.30 14.56 -8.96
CA LYS A 53 -3.99 14.00 -7.78
C LYS A 53 -4.68 12.67 -8.05
N ARG A 54 -5.43 12.59 -9.17
CA ARG A 54 -6.17 11.38 -9.55
C ARG A 54 -5.25 10.18 -9.83
N THR A 55 -4.18 10.39 -10.59
CA THR A 55 -3.17 9.37 -10.89
C THR A 55 -2.44 8.96 -9.60
N SER A 56 -2.03 9.93 -8.79
CA SER A 56 -1.33 9.69 -7.52
C SER A 56 -2.19 8.87 -6.54
N LEU A 57 -3.50 9.13 -6.48
CA LEU A 57 -4.45 8.33 -5.71
C LEU A 57 -4.60 6.91 -6.25
N GLN A 58 -4.64 6.72 -7.57
CA GLN A 58 -4.68 5.37 -8.17
C GLN A 58 -3.43 4.56 -7.82
N LEU A 59 -2.25 5.18 -7.91
CA LEU A 59 -0.99 4.55 -7.54
C LEU A 59 -0.94 4.21 -6.05
N ALA A 60 -1.41 5.11 -5.18
CA ALA A 60 -1.49 4.89 -3.75
C ALA A 60 -2.46 3.74 -3.39
N ILE A 61 -3.63 3.67 -4.03
CA ILE A 61 -4.60 2.59 -3.83
C ILE A 61 -4.01 1.26 -4.28
N LEU A 62 -3.41 1.21 -5.47
CA LEU A 62 -2.77 -0.01 -5.99
C LEU A 62 -1.67 -0.48 -5.03
N HIS A 63 -0.80 0.42 -4.59
CA HIS A 63 0.24 0.11 -3.61
C HIS A 63 -0.37 -0.41 -2.29
N MET A 64 -1.40 0.24 -1.78
CA MET A 64 -2.07 -0.18 -0.55
C MET A 64 -2.68 -1.59 -0.69
N LEU A 65 -3.27 -1.93 -1.83
CA LEU A 65 -3.74 -3.29 -2.11
C LEU A 65 -2.60 -4.31 -2.11
N LEU A 66 -1.44 -3.97 -2.69
CA LEU A 66 -0.27 -4.85 -2.67
C LEU A 66 0.25 -5.12 -1.26
N THR A 67 0.01 -4.23 -0.28
CA THR A 67 0.41 -4.49 1.12
C THR A 67 -0.32 -5.66 1.78
N PHE A 68 -1.43 -6.13 1.20
CA PHE A 68 -2.16 -7.32 1.67
C PHE A 68 -1.64 -8.63 1.07
N THR A 69 -0.77 -8.58 0.04
CA THR A 69 -0.20 -9.78 -0.59
C THR A 69 0.49 -10.77 0.36
N PRO A 70 1.15 -10.36 1.46
CA PRO A 70 1.74 -11.32 2.40
C PRO A 70 0.71 -12.24 3.06
N MET A 71 -0.57 -11.85 3.12
CA MET A 71 -1.64 -12.72 3.63
C MET A 71 -1.90 -13.94 2.74
N LEU A 72 -1.61 -13.82 1.45
CA LEU A 72 -1.78 -14.90 0.47
C LEU A 72 -0.54 -15.78 0.40
N PHE A 73 0.66 -15.18 0.43
CA PHE A 73 1.93 -15.90 0.29
C PHE A 73 2.48 -16.47 1.60
N PHE A 74 2.24 -15.80 2.73
CA PHE A 74 2.79 -16.16 4.04
C PHE A 74 1.71 -16.19 5.15
N PRO A 75 0.61 -16.94 4.97
CA PRO A 75 -0.48 -16.99 5.95
C PRO A 75 -0.01 -17.43 7.34
N GLU A 76 1.02 -18.28 7.43
CA GLU A 76 1.63 -18.74 8.69
C GLU A 76 2.32 -17.63 9.49
N ARG A 77 2.72 -16.53 8.84
CA ARG A 77 3.29 -15.35 9.51
C ARG A 77 2.21 -14.34 9.91
N VAL A 78 1.05 -14.39 9.27
CA VAL A 78 -0.10 -13.49 9.50
C VAL A 78 -1.04 -14.06 10.56
N PHE A 79 -1.25 -15.37 10.58
CA PHE A 79 -2.17 -16.06 11.48
C PHE A 79 -1.42 -16.93 12.49
N SER A 80 -1.80 -16.87 13.76
CA SER A 80 -1.10 -17.55 14.86
C SER A 80 -1.67 -18.92 15.20
N VAL A 81 -3.01 -19.07 15.25
CA VAL A 81 -3.68 -20.34 15.59
C VAL A 81 -4.75 -20.63 14.54
N GLY A 82 -4.50 -21.60 13.67
CA GLY A 82 -5.52 -22.20 12.78
C GLY A 82 -6.34 -21.20 11.93
N MET A 83 -5.75 -20.08 11.50
CA MET A 83 -6.45 -18.94 10.84
C MET A 83 -7.51 -18.21 11.69
N VAL A 84 -7.62 -18.53 12.99
CA VAL A 84 -8.60 -17.93 13.91
C VAL A 84 -8.09 -16.64 14.56
N SER A 85 -6.78 -16.55 14.82
CA SER A 85 -6.15 -15.40 15.49
C SER A 85 -5.04 -14.78 14.63
N LEU A 86 -4.89 -13.47 14.71
CA LEU A 86 -3.88 -12.70 13.98
C LEU A 86 -2.63 -12.51 14.84
N THR A 87 -1.46 -12.67 14.21
CA THR A 87 -0.20 -12.22 14.78
C THR A 87 -0.19 -10.69 14.87
N LEU A 88 0.76 -10.12 15.63
CA LEU A 88 0.96 -8.67 15.67
C LEU A 88 1.18 -8.09 14.25
N LEU A 89 1.89 -8.84 13.41
CA LEU A 89 2.09 -8.51 12.00
C LEU A 89 0.77 -8.52 11.22
N GLY A 90 -0.04 -9.57 11.37
CA GLY A 90 -1.35 -9.67 10.73
C GLY A 90 -2.29 -8.53 11.13
N GLN A 91 -2.25 -8.11 12.40
CA GLN A 91 -3.00 -6.95 12.89
C GLN A 91 -2.56 -5.65 12.21
N TYR A 92 -1.25 -5.45 12.02
CA TYR A 92 -0.75 -4.28 11.29
C TYR A 92 -1.22 -4.27 9.83
N ILE A 93 -1.19 -5.41 9.15
CA ILE A 93 -1.65 -5.49 7.75
C ILE A 93 -3.16 -5.23 7.67
N ILE A 94 -3.99 -5.84 8.53
CA ILE A 94 -5.45 -5.60 8.50
C ILE A 94 -5.77 -4.12 8.75
N LYS A 95 -5.01 -3.44 9.60
CA LYS A 95 -5.23 -2.01 9.87
C LYS A 95 -5.08 -1.13 8.62
N ASN A 96 -4.38 -1.59 7.57
CA ASN A 96 -4.27 -0.88 6.30
C ASN A 96 -5.62 -0.66 5.61
N ILE A 97 -6.68 -1.40 5.97
CA ILE A 97 -8.04 -1.17 5.47
C ILE A 97 -8.52 0.26 5.75
N VAL A 98 -8.12 0.84 6.88
CA VAL A 98 -8.49 2.23 7.23
C VAL A 98 -7.86 3.22 6.24
N PHE A 99 -6.58 3.04 5.92
CA PHE A 99 -5.89 3.89 4.94
C PHE A 99 -6.42 3.67 3.53
N LEU A 100 -6.69 2.42 3.14
CA LEU A 100 -7.32 2.10 1.86
C LEU A 100 -8.68 2.79 1.72
N SER A 101 -9.50 2.75 2.77
CA SER A 101 -10.81 3.40 2.80
C SER A 101 -10.70 4.91 2.62
N ALA A 102 -9.75 5.55 3.31
CA ALA A 102 -9.49 6.98 3.15
C ALA A 102 -9.05 7.34 1.72
N LEU A 103 -8.13 6.56 1.14
CA LEU A 103 -7.66 6.78 -0.24
C LEU A 103 -8.78 6.61 -1.26
N VAL A 104 -9.62 5.59 -1.12
CA VAL A 104 -10.79 5.36 -1.99
C VAL A 104 -11.77 6.52 -1.87
N MET A 105 -12.08 6.98 -0.66
CA MET A 105 -12.97 8.11 -0.46
C MET A 105 -12.43 9.40 -1.10
N MET A 106 -11.14 9.69 -0.93
CA MET A 106 -10.47 10.82 -1.57
C MET A 106 -10.48 10.71 -3.11
N TYR A 107 -10.39 9.50 -3.65
CA TYR A 107 -10.47 9.26 -5.09
C TYR A 107 -11.88 9.52 -5.64
N LEU A 108 -12.92 9.10 -4.92
CA LEU A 108 -14.30 9.37 -5.29
C LEU A 108 -14.61 10.87 -5.27
N ASP A 109 -14.20 11.57 -4.21
CA ASP A 109 -14.35 13.03 -4.11
C ASP A 109 -13.62 13.79 -5.24
N ALA A 110 -12.39 13.38 -5.57
CA ALA A 110 -11.63 13.94 -6.68
C ALA A 110 -12.25 13.64 -8.06
N LYS A 111 -13.04 12.57 -8.18
CA LYS A 111 -13.77 12.20 -9.40
C LYS A 111 -15.03 13.05 -9.56
N ASP A 112 -15.74 13.30 -8.46
CA ASP A 112 -16.99 14.09 -8.47
C ASP A 112 -16.75 15.58 -8.70
N THR A 113 -15.64 16.12 -8.18
CA THR A 113 -15.22 17.52 -8.45
C THR A 113 -14.81 17.77 -9.91
N GLY A 114 -14.55 16.72 -10.68
CA GLY A 114 -14.24 16.79 -12.11
C GLY A 114 -15.43 16.59 -13.06
N MET A 115 -16.64 16.29 -12.54
CA MET A 115 -17.85 16.17 -13.37
C MET A 115 -18.66 17.48 -13.32
N PRO A 116 -19.12 18.03 -14.46
CA PRO A 116 -20.08 19.11 -14.44
C PRO A 116 -21.33 18.63 -13.71
N ARG A 117 -21.72 19.33 -12.64
CA ARG A 117 -23.02 19.10 -11.98
C ARG A 117 -24.09 19.37 -13.02
N THR A 118 -24.68 18.32 -13.58
CA THR A 118 -25.93 18.45 -14.32
C THR A 118 -26.97 18.87 -13.29
N GLU A 119 -27.24 20.17 -13.31
CA GLU A 119 -28.30 20.80 -12.55
C GLU A 119 -29.62 20.10 -12.95
N LYS A 120 -30.09 19.20 -12.09
CA LYS A 120 -31.48 18.73 -12.16
C LYS A 120 -32.35 19.86 -11.64
N THR A 121 -32.66 20.80 -12.52
CA THR A 121 -33.87 21.62 -12.42
C THR A 121 -35.07 20.72 -12.74
N ALA A 122 -35.89 20.47 -11.73
CA ALA A 122 -37.30 20.09 -11.85
C ALA A 122 -38.03 20.57 -10.60
#